data_AF-A0A9X3QVC7-F1
#
_entry.id   AF-A0A9X3QVC7-F1
#
_cell.length_a   1.000
_cell.length_b   1.000
_cell.length_c   1.000
_cell.angle_alpha   90.00
_cell.angle_beta   90.00
_cell.angle_gamma   90.00
#
_symmetry.space_group_name_H-M   'P 1'
#
loop_
_entity.id
_entity.type
_entity.pdbx_description
1 polymer ?
#
loop_
_entity_poly.entity_id
_entity_poly.type
_entity_poly.pdbx_seq_one_letter_code
_entity_poly.pdbx_strand_id
1 'polypeptide(L)'
;MFGSTALAPLMVGFDPNVSILFSGISTLIFFIAVGGRMPSYLGSSFAFIGPVLVATGAAAGAASPDIAPTLGGIIAAGVLYPVIGVIVMIAGHNWIEKLMPPVLTGAIVAAIGLVLAPIAIASASGSGPGNPDGDQFSRWIAILTVTSVGAIAVYAPGMARRLPILLGGVIAYLAYLALANGFGLGKPVDFSGVAVASWFGLPRPYPWR
;
A
#
# COMPACT_ATOMS: atom_id res chain seq x y z
N MET A 1 -0.67 4.34 5.16
CA MET A 1 0.28 4.63 4.05
C MET A 1 1.31 3.53 3.88
N PHE A 2 1.95 3.06 4.96
CA PHE A 2 2.86 1.91 4.89
C PHE A 2 2.21 0.66 4.27
N GLY A 3 1.06 0.21 4.81
CA GLY A 3 0.39 -1.00 4.34
C GLY A 3 0.10 -1.00 2.84
N SER A 4 -0.45 0.09 2.29
CA SER A 4 -0.70 0.20 0.85
C SER A 4 0.59 0.32 0.02
N THR A 5 1.58 1.06 0.53
CA THR A 5 2.83 1.33 -0.20
C THR A 5 3.73 0.11 -0.28
N ALA A 6 3.70 -0.77 0.72
CA ALA A 6 4.43 -2.04 0.73
C ALA A 6 3.66 -3.17 0.03
N LEU A 7 2.33 -3.22 0.18
CA LEU A 7 1.52 -4.33 -0.35
C LEU A 7 1.33 -4.25 -1.86
N ALA A 8 1.12 -3.07 -2.45
CA ALA A 8 0.94 -2.97 -3.90
C ALA A 8 2.15 -3.48 -4.70
N PRO A 9 3.40 -3.09 -4.37
CA PRO A 9 4.59 -3.61 -5.01
C PRO A 9 4.70 -5.13 -4.89
N LEU A 10 4.49 -5.67 -3.68
CA LEU A 10 4.55 -7.10 -3.43
C LEU A 10 3.57 -7.89 -4.32
N MET A 11 2.36 -7.35 -4.56
CA MET A 11 1.34 -8.00 -5.40
C MET A 11 1.72 -8.11 -6.87
N VAL A 12 2.58 -7.20 -7.35
CA VAL A 12 3.06 -7.14 -8.74
C VAL A 12 4.52 -7.59 -8.89
N GLY A 13 5.13 -8.15 -7.84
CA GLY A 13 6.51 -8.62 -7.86
C GLY A 13 7.57 -7.51 -7.76
N PHE A 14 7.18 -6.31 -7.35
CA PHE A 14 8.09 -5.19 -7.12
C PHE A 14 8.72 -5.22 -5.72
N ASP A 15 9.98 -4.77 -5.61
CA ASP A 15 10.67 -4.60 -4.33
C ASP A 15 9.96 -3.49 -3.51
N PRO A 16 9.40 -3.83 -2.33
CA PRO A 16 8.73 -2.85 -1.48
C PRO A 16 9.70 -1.78 -0.95
N ASN A 17 10.99 -2.09 -0.78
CA ASN A 17 11.98 -1.14 -0.28
C ASN A 17 12.25 -0.01 -1.29
N VAL A 18 12.31 -0.35 -2.59
CA VAL A 18 12.42 0.64 -3.67
C VAL A 18 11.19 1.55 -3.64
N SER A 19 10.00 0.96 -3.51
CA SER A 19 8.75 1.70 -3.52
C SER A 19 8.60 2.65 -2.32
N ILE A 20 9.00 2.20 -1.13
CA ILE A 20 9.01 3.03 0.09
C ILE A 20 10.02 4.18 -0.04
N LEU A 21 11.23 3.91 -0.52
CA LEU A 21 12.26 4.94 -0.71
C LEU A 21 11.77 6.04 -1.67
N PHE A 22 11.30 5.67 -2.85
CA PHE A 22 10.83 6.64 -3.85
C PHE A 22 9.49 7.29 -3.46
N SER A 23 8.63 6.62 -2.68
CA SER A 23 7.45 7.24 -2.06
C SER A 23 7.83 8.37 -1.10
N GLY A 24 8.88 8.18 -0.29
CA GLY A 24 9.43 9.23 0.57
C GLY A 24 10.03 10.39 -0.23
N ILE A 25 10.89 10.09 -1.21
CA ILE A 25 11.53 11.10 -2.08
C ILE A 25 10.47 11.92 -2.83
N SER A 26 9.50 11.25 -3.46
CA SER A 26 8.44 11.94 -4.21
C SER A 26 7.56 12.79 -3.32
N THR A 27 7.25 12.35 -2.10
CA THR A 27 6.49 13.16 -1.12
C THR A 27 7.25 14.44 -0.76
N LEU A 28 8.57 14.38 -0.57
CA LEU A 28 9.40 15.57 -0.32
C LEU A 28 9.42 16.52 -1.52
N ILE A 29 9.60 15.99 -2.73
CA ILE A 29 9.56 16.78 -3.97
C ILE A 29 8.20 17.47 -4.10
N PHE A 30 7.10 16.74 -3.88
CA PHE A 30 5.75 17.30 -3.92
C PHE A 30 5.57 18.42 -2.89
N PHE A 31 5.96 18.18 -1.64
CA PHE A 31 5.83 19.15 -0.56
C PHE A 31 6.57 20.46 -0.86
N ILE A 32 7.78 20.37 -1.43
CA ILE A 32 8.56 21.53 -1.88
C ILE A 32 7.88 22.21 -3.07
N ALA A 33 7.45 21.44 -4.08
CA ALA A 33 6.82 21.97 -5.29
C ALA A 33 5.53 22.76 -5.01
N VAL A 34 4.72 22.33 -4.04
CA VAL A 34 3.49 23.02 -3.63
C VAL A 34 3.72 24.10 -2.56
N GLY A 35 4.97 24.37 -2.19
CA GLY A 35 5.33 25.37 -1.18
C GLY A 35 4.74 25.08 0.21
N GLY A 36 4.61 23.79 0.57
CA GLY A 36 4.04 23.36 1.85
C GLY A 36 2.54 23.63 2.05
N ARG A 37 1.83 24.06 1.01
CA ARG A 37 0.41 24.43 1.10
C ARG A 37 -0.55 23.24 1.09
N MET A 38 -0.11 22.07 0.61
CA MET A 38 -0.90 20.85 0.54
C MET A 38 -0.24 19.72 1.34
N PRO A 39 -0.85 19.26 2.45
CA PRO A 39 -0.36 18.12 3.21
C PRO A 39 -0.82 16.82 2.54
N SER A 40 -0.01 16.30 1.61
CA SER A 40 -0.26 15.01 0.95
C SER A 40 0.99 14.13 0.97
N TYR A 41 0.78 12.82 0.96
CA TYR A 41 1.83 11.80 0.87
C TYR A 41 1.55 10.90 -0.32
N LEU A 42 2.60 10.63 -1.09
CA LEU A 42 2.53 9.90 -2.34
C LEU A 42 2.85 8.42 -2.10
N GLY A 43 1.81 7.58 -2.05
CA GLY A 43 1.94 6.12 -1.91
C GLY A 43 1.79 5.37 -3.24
N SER A 44 1.94 4.06 -3.19
CA SER A 44 1.72 3.18 -4.35
C SER A 44 0.26 3.21 -4.82
N SER A 45 0.04 3.43 -6.12
CA SER A 45 -1.30 3.51 -6.71
C SER A 45 -1.82 2.13 -7.11
N PHE A 46 -2.88 1.70 -6.45
CA PHE A 46 -3.54 0.44 -6.73
C PHE A 46 -4.23 0.38 -8.10
N ALA A 47 -4.48 1.52 -8.74
CA ALA A 47 -5.01 1.57 -10.10
C ALA A 47 -4.07 0.91 -11.13
N PHE A 48 -2.78 0.78 -10.81
CA PHE A 48 -1.80 0.12 -11.68
C PHE A 48 -1.76 -1.40 -11.51
N ILE A 49 -2.35 -2.00 -10.46
CA ILE A 49 -2.27 -3.46 -10.27
C ILE A 49 -2.85 -4.20 -11.49
N GLY A 50 -4.09 -3.89 -11.89
CA GLY A 50 -4.75 -4.56 -13.02
C GLY A 50 -3.96 -4.46 -14.33
N PRO A 51 -3.63 -3.24 -14.80
CA PRO A 51 -2.82 -3.05 -16.00
C PRO A 51 -1.46 -3.75 -15.96
N VAL A 52 -0.77 -3.72 -14.80
CA VAL A 52 0.53 -4.38 -14.62
C VAL A 52 0.39 -5.90 -14.72
N LEU A 53 -0.61 -6.50 -14.08
CA LEU A 53 -0.83 -7.95 -14.16
C LEU A 53 -1.16 -8.40 -15.59
N VAL A 54 -1.98 -7.63 -16.32
CA VAL A 54 -2.26 -7.89 -17.73
C VAL A 54 -1.00 -7.76 -18.60
N ALA A 55 -0.23 -6.68 -18.42
CA ALA A 55 0.99 -6.42 -19.20
C ALA A 55 2.10 -7.45 -18.95
N THR A 56 2.20 -7.97 -17.73
CA THR A 56 3.21 -8.97 -17.35
C THR A 56 2.76 -10.42 -17.59
N GLY A 57 1.49 -10.64 -17.95
CA GLY A 57 0.90 -11.98 -18.00
C GLY A 57 0.89 -12.71 -16.65
N ALA A 58 1.11 -11.99 -15.54
CA ALA A 58 1.21 -12.55 -14.21
C ALA A 58 -0.15 -12.59 -13.52
N ALA A 59 -0.35 -13.61 -12.69
CA ALA A 59 -1.43 -13.61 -11.71
C ALA A 59 -1.02 -12.77 -10.48
N ALA A 60 -1.98 -12.16 -9.80
CA ALA A 60 -1.73 -11.42 -8.56
C ALA A 60 -0.96 -12.30 -7.55
N GLY A 61 0.23 -11.85 -7.12
CA GLY A 61 1.09 -12.61 -6.20
C GLY A 61 2.04 -13.62 -6.86
N ALA A 62 2.11 -13.68 -8.19
CA ALA A 62 3.14 -14.42 -8.93
C ALA A 62 4.25 -13.48 -9.41
N ALA A 63 5.52 -13.92 -9.35
CA ALA A 63 6.64 -13.15 -9.87
C ALA A 63 6.52 -13.04 -11.40
N SER A 64 6.42 -11.80 -11.90
CA SER A 64 6.39 -11.52 -13.33
C SER A 64 7.74 -11.87 -13.97
N PRO A 65 7.78 -12.65 -15.07
CA PRO A 65 9.02 -13.06 -15.73
C PRO A 65 9.73 -11.91 -16.48
N ASP A 66 9.00 -10.84 -16.82
CA ASP A 66 9.57 -9.63 -17.41
C ASP A 66 8.86 -8.35 -16.89
N ILE A 67 9.60 -7.52 -16.16
CA ILE A 67 9.11 -6.29 -15.53
C ILE A 67 9.44 -5.05 -16.39
N ALA A 68 10.37 -5.16 -17.33
CA ALA A 68 10.88 -4.01 -18.09
C ALA A 68 9.81 -3.29 -18.93
N PRO A 69 8.93 -3.98 -19.70
CA PRO A 69 7.87 -3.31 -20.47
C PRO A 69 6.89 -2.55 -19.58
N THR A 70 6.60 -3.13 -18.41
CA THR A 70 5.69 -2.57 -17.41
C THR A 70 6.25 -1.29 -16.79
N LEU A 71 7.56 -1.26 -16.48
CA LEU A 71 8.22 -0.06 -16.00
C LEU A 71 8.17 1.07 -17.04
N GLY A 72 8.35 0.76 -18.32
CA GLY A 72 8.19 1.73 -19.41
C GLY A 72 6.79 2.36 -19.44
N GLY A 73 5.74 1.56 -19.28
CA GLY A 73 4.35 2.05 -19.17
C GLY A 73 4.12 2.94 -17.95
N ILE A 74 4.69 2.58 -16.79
CA ILE A 74 4.61 3.39 -15.57
C ILE A 74 5.33 4.72 -15.75
N ILE A 75 6.51 4.74 -16.40
CA ILE A 75 7.23 5.98 -16.71
C ILE A 75 6.40 6.84 -17.67
N ALA A 76 5.83 6.26 -18.72
CA ALA A 76 4.98 7.00 -19.66
C ALA A 76 3.75 7.63 -18.97
N ALA A 77 3.10 6.90 -18.06
CA ALA A 77 2.02 7.44 -17.23
C ALA A 77 2.53 8.56 -16.30
N GLY A 78 3.72 8.38 -15.72
CA GLY A 78 4.40 9.38 -14.90
C GLY A 78 4.73 10.68 -15.64
N VAL A 79 4.98 10.62 -16.95
CA VAL A 79 5.15 11.81 -17.82
C VAL A 79 3.81 12.40 -18.25
N LEU A 80 2.78 11.56 -18.45
CA LEU A 80 1.45 12.03 -18.83
C LEU A 80 0.82 12.91 -17.74
N TYR A 81 0.99 12.57 -16.46
CA TYR A 81 0.43 13.35 -15.35
C TYR A 81 0.90 14.81 -15.28
N PRO A 82 2.20 15.15 -15.34
CA PRO A 82 2.64 16.54 -15.39
C PRO A 82 2.21 17.24 -16.69
N VAL A 83 2.12 16.54 -17.82
CA VAL A 83 1.57 17.12 -19.06
C VAL A 83 0.13 17.55 -18.86
N ILE A 84 -0.71 16.69 -18.28
CA ILE A 84 -2.09 17.06 -17.91
C ILE A 84 -2.08 18.22 -16.90
N GLY A 85 -1.18 18.20 -15.92
CA GLY A 85 -1.01 19.29 -14.96
C GLY A 85 -0.74 20.65 -15.63
N VAL A 86 0.17 20.69 -16.61
CA VAL A 86 0.47 21.90 -17.38
C VAL A 86 -0.75 22.35 -18.20
N ILE A 87 -1.48 21.42 -18.82
CA ILE A 87 -2.71 21.74 -19.56
C ILE A 87 -3.74 22.38 -18.62
N VAL A 88 -3.91 21.84 -17.40
CA VAL A 88 -4.83 22.41 -16.40
C VAL A 88 -4.39 23.80 -15.95
N MET A 89 -3.08 24.03 -15.79
CA MET A 89 -2.55 25.36 -15.44
C MET A 89 -2.85 26.41 -16.50
N ILE A 90 -2.91 26.03 -17.79
CA ILE A 90 -3.15 26.95 -18.90
C ILE A 90 -4.65 27.10 -19.21
N ALA A 91 -5.38 25.99 -19.31
CA ALA A 91 -6.77 25.95 -19.75
C ALA A 91 -7.80 26.01 -18.60
N GLY A 92 -7.35 25.94 -17.34
CA GLY A 92 -8.21 25.84 -16.16
C GLY A 92 -8.74 24.42 -15.92
N HIS A 93 -9.41 24.20 -14.79
CA HIS A 93 -9.88 22.87 -14.35
C HIS A 93 -11.33 22.54 -14.79
N ASN A 94 -12.07 23.49 -15.36
CA ASN A 94 -13.51 23.34 -15.66
C ASN A 94 -13.82 22.16 -16.60
N TRP A 95 -12.92 21.82 -17.52
CA TRP A 95 -13.10 20.67 -18.40
C TRP A 95 -12.96 19.33 -17.65
N ILE A 96 -12.09 19.26 -16.64
CA ILE A 96 -11.95 18.09 -15.77
C ILE A 96 -13.22 17.90 -14.97
N GLU A 97 -13.81 18.96 -14.41
CA GLU A 97 -15.05 18.85 -13.64
C GLU A 97 -16.23 18.38 -14.49
N LYS A 98 -16.26 18.73 -15.78
CA LYS A 98 -17.26 18.23 -16.73
C LYS A 98 -17.04 16.77 -17.10
N LEU A 99 -15.79 16.34 -17.29
CA LEU A 99 -15.46 14.94 -17.59
C LEU A 99 -15.59 14.02 -16.38
N MET A 100 -15.24 14.54 -15.20
CA MET A 100 -15.17 13.82 -13.93
C MET A 100 -16.01 14.53 -12.86
N PRO A 101 -17.34 14.59 -13.03
CA PRO A 101 -18.23 15.18 -12.03
C PRO A 101 -18.09 14.41 -10.69
N PRO A 102 -18.44 15.03 -9.54
CA PRO A 102 -18.24 14.44 -8.22
C PRO A 102 -18.81 13.01 -8.06
N VAL A 103 -19.95 12.74 -8.72
CA VAL A 103 -20.57 11.40 -8.72
C VAL A 103 -19.68 10.36 -9.39
N LEU A 104 -19.01 10.70 -10.49
CA LEU A 104 -18.13 9.80 -11.22
C LEU A 104 -16.83 9.59 -10.45
N THR A 105 -16.24 10.67 -9.96
CA THR A 105 -15.00 10.59 -9.16
C THR A 105 -15.23 9.76 -7.90
N GLY A 106 -16.33 9.98 -7.18
CA GLY A 106 -16.70 9.16 -6.02
C GLY A 106 -16.95 7.69 -6.37
N ALA A 107 -17.64 7.42 -7.47
CA ALA A 107 -17.88 6.05 -7.93
C ALA A 107 -16.59 5.32 -8.31
N ILE A 108 -15.67 5.97 -9.02
CA ILE A 108 -14.37 5.40 -9.39
C ILE A 108 -13.55 5.09 -8.13
N VAL A 109 -13.47 6.02 -7.18
CA VAL A 109 -12.72 5.81 -5.92
C VAL A 109 -13.33 4.67 -5.10
N ALA A 110 -14.66 4.58 -5.01
CA ALA A 110 -15.34 3.50 -4.31
C ALA A 110 -15.10 2.14 -5.01
N ALA A 111 -15.16 2.11 -6.34
CA ALA A 111 -14.90 0.90 -7.13
C ALA A 111 -13.47 0.39 -6.94
N ILE A 112 -12.46 1.28 -6.95
CA ILE A 112 -11.08 0.92 -6.66
C ILE A 112 -10.97 0.28 -5.27
N GLY A 113 -11.60 0.87 -4.25
CA GLY A 113 -11.62 0.30 -2.91
C GLY A 113 -12.26 -1.10 -2.85
N LEU A 114 -13.35 -1.30 -3.58
CA LEU A 114 -14.10 -2.56 -3.59
C LEU A 114 -13.35 -3.68 -4.34
N VAL A 115 -12.65 -3.36 -5.42
CA VAL A 115 -11.77 -4.29 -6.15
C VAL A 115 -10.62 -4.80 -5.26
N LEU A 116 -10.19 -4.01 -4.28
CA LEU A 116 -9.10 -4.37 -3.36
C LEU A 116 -9.57 -5.09 -2.09
N ALA A 117 -10.88 -5.08 -1.80
CA ALA A 117 -11.43 -5.73 -0.62
C ALA A 117 -11.04 -7.22 -0.51
N PRO A 118 -11.05 -8.03 -1.59
CA PRO A 118 -10.63 -9.43 -1.51
C PRO A 118 -9.17 -9.59 -1.08
N ILE A 119 -8.28 -8.69 -1.51
CA ILE A 119 -6.85 -8.72 -1.15
C ILE A 119 -6.66 -8.41 0.33
N ALA A 120 -7.40 -7.42 0.84
CA ALA A 120 -7.38 -7.08 2.25
C ALA A 120 -7.93 -8.23 3.12
N ILE A 121 -9.03 -8.87 2.69
CA ILE A 121 -9.60 -10.05 3.37
C ILE A 121 -8.60 -11.20 3.35
N ALA A 122 -7.96 -11.48 2.21
CA ALA A 122 -6.98 -12.56 2.11
C ALA A 122 -5.77 -12.33 3.01
N SER A 123 -5.31 -11.07 3.12
CA SER A 123 -4.23 -10.68 4.03
C SER A 123 -4.65 -10.82 5.50
N ALA A 124 -5.90 -10.47 5.83
CA ALA A 124 -6.45 -10.54 7.18
C ALA A 124 -6.74 -11.98 7.63
N SER A 125 -7.16 -12.86 6.72
CA SER A 125 -7.39 -14.28 7.00
C SER A 125 -6.11 -15.10 7.05
N GLY A 126 -4.96 -14.54 6.65
CA GLY A 126 -3.72 -15.28 6.48
C GLY A 126 -3.77 -16.28 5.32
N SER A 127 -4.69 -16.09 4.38
CA SER A 127 -4.82 -16.95 3.20
C SER A 127 -3.78 -16.59 2.14
N GLY A 128 -3.17 -17.59 1.52
CA GLY A 128 -2.22 -17.41 0.43
C GLY A 128 -1.96 -18.70 -0.35
N PRO A 129 -1.01 -18.70 -1.31
CA PRO A 129 -0.77 -19.83 -2.20
C PRO A 129 -0.46 -21.17 -1.51
N GLY A 130 0.05 -21.13 -0.26
CA GLY A 130 0.32 -22.32 0.57
C GLY A 130 -0.67 -22.55 1.71
N ASN A 131 -1.68 -21.69 1.87
CA ASN A 131 -2.74 -21.85 2.87
C ASN A 131 -4.04 -21.21 2.35
N PRO A 132 -4.76 -21.86 1.43
CA PRO A 132 -5.93 -21.27 0.77
C PRO A 132 -7.10 -21.01 1.73
N ASP A 133 -7.24 -21.84 2.77
CA ASP A 133 -8.31 -21.68 3.78
C ASP A 133 -8.00 -20.59 4.82
N GLY A 134 -6.76 -20.09 4.85
CA GLY A 134 -6.30 -19.15 5.86
C GLY A 134 -6.18 -19.78 7.24
N ASP A 135 -6.01 -18.95 8.25
CA ASP A 135 -5.77 -19.38 9.62
C ASP A 135 -6.74 -18.67 10.58
N GLN A 136 -7.33 -19.44 11.50
CA GLN A 136 -8.28 -18.93 12.48
C GLN A 136 -7.61 -17.92 13.41
N PHE A 137 -6.35 -18.15 13.80
CA PHE A 137 -5.62 -17.22 14.66
C PHE A 137 -5.39 -15.86 13.97
N SER A 138 -5.00 -15.87 12.69
CA SER A 138 -4.85 -14.66 11.86
C SER A 138 -6.15 -13.86 11.77
N ARG A 139 -7.30 -14.52 11.58
CA ARG A 139 -8.62 -13.87 11.57
C ARG A 139 -8.94 -13.18 12.90
N TRP A 140 -8.66 -13.83 14.04
CA TRP A 140 -8.87 -13.24 15.36
C TRP A 140 -7.96 -12.04 15.62
N ILE A 141 -6.71 -12.10 15.19
CA ILE A 141 -5.78 -10.97 15.26
C ILE A 141 -6.25 -9.81 14.37
N ALA A 142 -6.77 -10.10 13.18
CA ALA A 142 -7.32 -9.06 12.30
C ALA A 142 -8.53 -8.35 12.93
N ILE A 143 -9.46 -9.11 13.53
CA ILE A 143 -10.59 -8.57 14.29
C ILE A 143 -10.08 -7.70 15.45
N LEU A 144 -9.15 -8.23 16.25
CA LEU A 144 -8.54 -7.50 17.36
C LEU A 144 -7.91 -6.19 16.89
N THR A 145 -7.21 -6.20 15.75
CA THR A 145 -6.60 -5.01 15.15
C THR A 145 -7.66 -3.97 14.80
N VAL A 146 -8.69 -4.35 14.04
CA VAL A 146 -9.75 -3.43 13.60
C VAL A 146 -10.53 -2.89 14.80
N THR A 147 -10.87 -3.74 15.77
CA THR A 147 -11.57 -3.33 16.98
C THR A 147 -10.70 -2.41 17.85
N SER A 148 -9.39 -2.67 17.96
CA SER A 148 -8.47 -1.81 18.72
C SER A 148 -8.35 -0.43 18.07
N VAL A 149 -8.20 -0.38 16.74
CA VAL A 149 -8.17 0.89 15.99
C VAL A 149 -9.49 1.66 16.19
N GLY A 150 -10.64 0.98 16.06
CA GLY A 150 -11.95 1.58 16.28
C GLY A 150 -12.15 2.09 17.71
N ALA A 151 -11.75 1.31 18.71
CA ALA A 151 -11.84 1.69 20.12
C ALA A 151 -10.99 2.93 20.43
N ILE A 152 -9.77 3.02 19.89
CA ILE A 152 -8.91 4.20 20.07
C ILE A 152 -9.48 5.41 19.34
N ALA A 153 -10.02 5.23 18.13
CA ALA A 153 -10.63 6.31 17.37
C ALA A 153 -11.85 6.92 18.08
N VAL A 154 -12.61 6.11 18.82
CA VAL A 154 -13.84 6.54 19.51
C VAL A 154 -13.55 7.01 20.94
N TYR A 155 -12.83 6.22 21.74
CA TYR A 155 -12.75 6.42 23.20
C TYR A 155 -11.47 7.08 23.69
N ALA A 156 -10.37 7.07 22.92
CA ALA A 156 -9.11 7.62 23.42
C ALA A 156 -9.16 9.16 23.52
N PRO A 157 -8.56 9.75 24.56
CA PRO A 157 -8.45 11.21 24.69
C PRO A 157 -7.23 11.79 23.96
N GLY A 158 -7.30 13.08 23.64
CA GLY A 158 -6.15 13.90 23.23
C GLY A 158 -5.40 13.39 21.98
N MET A 159 -4.08 13.24 22.10
CA MET A 159 -3.21 12.84 20.99
C MET A 159 -3.45 11.40 20.52
N ALA A 160 -3.88 10.51 21.41
CA ALA A 160 -4.09 9.10 21.08
C ALA A 160 -5.21 8.91 20.03
N ARG A 161 -6.25 9.75 20.07
CA ARG A 161 -7.33 9.74 19.05
C ARG A 161 -6.85 10.16 17.65
N ARG A 162 -5.73 10.87 17.55
CA ARG A 162 -5.14 11.30 16.27
C ARG A 162 -4.27 10.21 15.62
N LEU A 163 -3.89 9.18 16.38
CA LEU A 163 -3.02 8.08 15.95
C LEU A 163 -3.67 6.68 16.12
N PRO A 164 -4.97 6.49 15.80
CA PRO A 164 -5.68 5.26 16.13
C PRO A 164 -5.12 4.04 15.37
N ILE A 165 -4.73 4.24 14.12
CA ILE A 165 -4.14 3.17 13.28
C ILE A 165 -2.79 2.73 13.83
N LEU A 166 -1.95 3.67 14.29
CA LEU A 166 -0.62 3.37 14.83
C LEU A 166 -0.74 2.64 16.16
N LEU A 167 -1.50 3.19 17.11
CA LEU A 167 -1.64 2.60 18.43
C LEU A 167 -2.39 1.27 18.40
N GLY A 168 -3.45 1.16 17.58
CA GLY A 168 -4.18 -0.10 17.41
C GLY A 168 -3.31 -1.19 16.77
N GLY A 169 -2.47 -0.82 15.80
CA GLY A 169 -1.48 -1.72 15.21
C GLY A 169 -0.42 -2.20 16.20
N VAL A 170 0.09 -1.30 17.07
CA VAL A 170 1.04 -1.67 18.14
C VAL A 170 0.41 -2.66 19.12
N ILE A 171 -0.81 -2.41 19.59
CA ILE A 171 -1.52 -3.33 20.50
C ILE A 171 -1.68 -4.70 19.86
N ALA A 172 -2.13 -4.74 18.60
CA ALA A 172 -2.31 -5.99 17.87
C ALA A 172 -0.99 -6.74 17.66
N TYR A 173 0.09 -6.03 17.34
CA TYR A 173 1.41 -6.63 17.16
C TYR A 173 1.95 -7.22 18.47
N LEU A 174 1.82 -6.51 19.60
CA LEU A 174 2.22 -7.02 20.91
C LEU A 174 1.37 -8.23 21.33
N ALA A 175 0.07 -8.19 21.09
CA ALA A 175 -0.82 -9.33 21.32
C ALA A 175 -0.42 -10.54 20.44
N TYR A 176 -0.08 -10.31 19.17
CA TYR A 176 0.44 -11.35 18.28
C TYR A 176 1.73 -11.96 18.80
N LEU A 177 2.71 -11.14 19.21
CA LEU A 177 3.97 -11.64 19.78
C LEU A 177 3.74 -12.48 21.03
N ALA A 178 2.88 -12.03 21.94
CA ALA A 178 2.58 -12.77 23.16
C ALA A 178 1.89 -14.12 22.85
N LEU A 179 0.88 -14.11 21.98
CA LEU A 179 0.08 -15.31 21.67
C LEU A 179 0.81 -16.30 20.75
N ALA A 180 1.54 -15.81 19.73
CA ALA A 180 2.25 -16.65 18.77
C ALA A 180 3.62 -17.11 19.30
N ASN A 181 4.46 -16.20 19.81
CA ASN A 181 5.81 -16.56 20.28
C ASN A 181 5.83 -17.02 21.74
N GLY A 182 4.91 -16.53 22.58
CA GLY A 182 4.85 -16.89 24.00
C GLY A 182 4.01 -18.15 24.25
N PHE A 183 2.77 -18.17 23.74
CA PHE A 183 1.82 -19.28 23.96
C PHE A 183 1.78 -20.31 22.83
N GLY A 184 2.50 -20.10 21.72
CA GLY A 184 2.57 -21.06 20.60
C GLY A 184 1.27 -21.24 19.82
N LEU A 185 0.31 -20.31 19.94
CA LEU A 185 -1.04 -20.42 19.36
C LEU A 185 -1.10 -20.07 17.86
N GLY A 186 0.02 -19.69 17.26
CA GLY A 186 0.12 -19.30 15.86
C GLY A 186 1.54 -19.41 15.33
N LYS A 187 1.73 -19.10 14.05
CA LYS A 187 3.06 -19.08 13.44
C LYS A 187 3.93 -18.01 14.14
N PRO A 188 5.08 -18.37 14.72
CA PRO A 188 5.92 -17.41 15.39
C PRO A 188 6.44 -16.36 14.42
N VAL A 189 6.64 -15.14 14.92
CA VAL A 189 7.30 -14.07 14.16
C VAL A 189 8.74 -14.48 13.92
N ASP A 190 9.10 -14.63 12.65
CA ASP A 190 10.44 -14.98 12.25
C ASP A 190 11.35 -13.74 12.25
N PHE A 191 12.29 -13.70 13.20
CA PHE A 191 13.29 -12.63 13.32
C PHE A 191 14.61 -12.94 12.61
N SER A 192 14.74 -14.11 11.98
CA SER A 192 15.97 -14.49 11.27
C SER A 192 16.36 -13.50 10.19
N GLY A 193 15.37 -12.97 9.45
CA GLY A 193 15.59 -11.95 8.43
C GLY A 193 16.16 -10.64 8.99
N VAL A 194 15.84 -10.28 10.24
CA VAL A 194 16.38 -9.10 10.91
C VAL A 194 17.82 -9.36 11.38
N ALA A 195 18.11 -10.58 11.85
CA ALA A 195 19.44 -10.94 12.34
C ALA A 195 20.52 -10.91 11.25
N VAL A 196 20.14 -11.18 10.00
CA VAL A 196 21.06 -11.22 8.84
C VAL A 196 21.01 -9.93 8.02
N ALA A 197 20.11 -8.99 8.35
CA ALA A 197 19.98 -7.75 7.61
C ALA A 197 21.16 -6.80 7.86
N SER A 198 21.68 -6.22 6.78
CA SER A 198 22.65 -5.13 6.86
C SER A 198 22.00 -3.87 7.45
N TRP A 199 22.73 -3.15 8.31
CA TRP A 199 22.29 -1.87 8.88
C TRP A 199 21.97 -0.81 7.81
N PHE A 200 22.73 -0.82 6.72
CA PHE A 200 22.50 0.01 5.54
C PHE A 200 22.52 -0.87 4.29
N GLY A 201 21.49 -0.75 3.48
CA GLY A 201 21.36 -1.42 2.19
C GLY A 201 20.64 -0.52 1.21
N LEU A 202 21.18 -0.37 0.01
CA LEU A 202 20.46 0.28 -1.09
C LEU A 202 19.44 -0.72 -1.65
N PRO A 203 18.19 -0.29 -1.91
CA PRO A 203 17.22 -1.11 -2.61
C PRO A 203 17.78 -1.55 -3.96
N ARG A 204 17.51 -2.80 -4.38
CA ARG A 204 18.10 -3.34 -5.61
C ARG A 204 17.44 -2.66 -6.82
N PRO A 205 18.19 -1.96 -7.69
CA PRO A 205 17.62 -1.43 -8.92
C PRO A 205 17.23 -2.58 -9.85
N TYR A 206 16.09 -2.45 -10.53
CA TYR A 206 15.64 -3.45 -11.50
C TYR A 206 16.64 -3.53 -12.67
N PRO A 207 17.10 -4.73 -13.05
CA PRO A 207 17.92 -4.89 -14.24
C PRO A 207 17.07 -4.63 -15.49
N TRP A 208 17.47 -3.65 -16.31
CA TRP A 208 16.85 -3.30 -17.59
C TRP A 208 17.38 -4.19 -18.74
N ARG A 209 17.31 -5.51 -18.57
CA ARG A 209 17.78 -6.46 -19.60
C ARG A 209 16.62 -7.12 -20.31
#